data_AF-A0A2D8S1N1-F1
#
_entry.id   AF-A0A2D8S1N1-F1
#
_cell.length_a   1.000
_cell.length_b   1.000
_cell.length_c   1.000
_cell.angle_alpha   90.00
_cell.angle_beta   90.00
_cell.angle_gamma   90.00
#
_symmetry.space_group_name_H-M   'P 1'
#
loop_
_entity.id
_entity.type
_entity.pdbx_description
1 polymer ?
#
loop_
_entity_poly.entity_id
_entity_poly.type
_entity_poly.pdbx_seq_one_letter_code
_entity_poly.pdbx_strand_id
1 'polypeptide(L)'
;MVVKTAASGSSGSVGGKTEDGSTRPLRPLAGAAIAVAVIYGSVTGWLFLADSRFAGEPVVHVALAPEEPAPPAEQETGAVEPDVTAEADAPPALPATPAAPETLNPEALTPEERALLEAAENLDKGVDEDIISEVRIVGAESVSGNGAQEGAPEPVAIVLPPVPDPALLEKTKAGPLPKIGRDGRRPARVYARPVPPGTPATRRIALVVSGMGISESATAHAIEVLPPEVTLSFAPYGSNLQQWIGKARDAGHEVLLELPMEPFGYPQNDPGPHTLLTSADGPENVSRLEWLMSRFTGYAGVMNYQGARFTTSPSALKPVLAALEARGLLYIDNGASARSLAPTLAQDIGLPAVQANRIVDPVQNPEVIATSLDMLEEVSQQSGAALGVASGFPVTVDALAQWAAALKRDGFTLVPATALALE
;
A
#
# COMPACT_ATOMS: atom_id res chain seq x y z
N MET A 1 -43.66 -37.28 -33.04
CA MET A 1 -44.86 -37.35 -33.90
C MET A 1 -44.70 -36.26 -34.96
N VAL A 2 -44.12 -36.55 -36.13
CA VAL A 2 -44.81 -36.98 -37.37
C VAL A 2 -46.03 -36.07 -37.61
N VAL A 3 -46.06 -35.19 -38.62
CA VAL A 3 -46.32 -35.52 -40.02
C VAL A 3 -45.70 -34.49 -41.00
N LYS A 4 -45.33 -35.01 -42.17
CA LYS A 4 -44.70 -34.44 -43.36
C LYS A 4 -45.70 -34.51 -44.53
N THR A 5 -45.85 -33.46 -45.33
CA THR A 5 -46.40 -33.46 -46.72
C THR A 5 -46.15 -32.06 -47.31
N ALA A 6 -45.35 -31.76 -48.36
CA ALA A 6 -45.22 -32.30 -49.73
C ALA A 6 -46.59 -32.37 -50.45
N ALA A 7 -46.84 -31.95 -51.68
CA ALA A 7 -46.14 -31.24 -52.76
C ALA A 7 -47.20 -30.99 -53.87
N SER A 8 -46.84 -30.26 -54.95
CA SER A 8 -47.25 -30.49 -56.35
C SER A 8 -48.02 -29.38 -57.09
N GLY A 9 -47.57 -29.16 -58.34
CA GLY A 9 -48.17 -28.37 -59.45
C GLY A 9 -47.18 -27.31 -59.96
N SER A 10 -46.24 -27.54 -60.91
CA SER A 10 -46.35 -27.91 -62.35
C SER A 10 -47.40 -27.06 -63.07
N SER A 11 -47.18 -26.33 -64.17
CA SER A 11 -46.24 -26.37 -65.32
C SER A 11 -46.18 -24.93 -65.92
N GLY A 12 -45.10 -24.37 -66.47
CA GLY A 12 -44.55 -24.70 -67.80
C GLY A 12 -45.09 -23.80 -68.92
N SER A 13 -44.36 -22.74 -69.31
CA SER A 13 -44.46 -22.05 -70.64
C SER A 13 -43.26 -21.10 -70.81
N VAL A 14 -42.19 -21.51 -71.49
CA VAL A 14 -41.79 -21.14 -72.88
C VAL A 14 -41.42 -19.65 -73.07
N GLY A 15 -40.11 -19.44 -73.30
CA GLY A 15 -39.60 -18.74 -74.49
C GLY A 15 -39.26 -17.24 -74.40
N GLY A 16 -37.97 -16.92 -74.61
CA GLY A 16 -37.60 -15.73 -75.40
C GLY A 16 -36.74 -14.64 -74.74
N LYS A 17 -35.42 -14.79 -74.88
CA LYS A 17 -34.41 -13.83 -75.39
C LYS A 17 -34.24 -12.41 -74.80
N THR A 18 -32.95 -12.03 -74.82
CA THR A 18 -32.28 -10.72 -74.85
C THR A 18 -31.99 -9.98 -73.53
N GLU A 19 -30.68 -9.92 -73.26
CA GLU A 19 -29.97 -8.92 -72.45
C GLU A 19 -30.37 -7.49 -72.81
N ASP A 20 -30.62 -6.66 -71.80
CA ASP A 20 -30.12 -5.28 -71.77
C ASP A 20 -30.02 -4.81 -70.30
N GLY A 21 -28.99 -4.02 -70.02
CA GLY A 21 -28.48 -3.70 -68.70
C GLY A 21 -29.44 -2.87 -67.84
N SER A 22 -29.51 -3.25 -66.56
CA SER A 22 -30.01 -2.36 -65.51
C SER A 22 -29.07 -2.44 -64.31
N THR A 23 -28.16 -1.47 -64.25
CA THR A 23 -27.33 -1.16 -63.09
C THR A 23 -28.22 -0.67 -61.96
N ARG A 24 -28.49 -1.55 -60.98
CA ARG A 24 -29.08 -1.11 -59.70
C ARG A 24 -27.97 -0.53 -58.81
N PRO A 25 -28.15 0.67 -58.24
CA PRO A 25 -27.16 1.23 -57.33
C PRO A 25 -27.09 0.41 -56.03
N LEU A 26 -25.88 0.01 -55.64
CA LEU A 26 -25.60 -0.62 -54.36
C LEU A 26 -25.99 0.35 -53.22
N ARG A 27 -26.78 -0.17 -52.28
CA ARG A 27 -27.21 0.54 -51.07
C ARG A 27 -25.97 0.88 -50.22
N PRO A 28 -25.83 2.11 -49.69
CA PRO A 28 -24.63 2.55 -48.95
C PRO A 28 -24.35 1.78 -47.64
N LEU A 29 -25.28 0.93 -47.20
CA LEU A 29 -25.14 0.10 -46.00
C LEU A 29 -24.23 -1.12 -46.18
N ALA A 30 -23.97 -1.58 -47.41
CA ALA A 30 -23.04 -2.69 -47.64
C ALA A 30 -21.56 -2.26 -47.55
N GLY A 31 -21.25 -1.00 -47.91
CA GLY A 31 -19.89 -0.46 -47.84
C GLY A 31 -19.40 -0.24 -46.40
N ALA A 32 -20.29 0.18 -45.50
CA ALA A 32 -19.95 0.42 -44.09
C ALA A 32 -19.59 -0.88 -43.35
N ALA A 33 -20.29 -1.98 -43.61
CA ALA A 33 -20.00 -3.27 -42.97
C ALA A 33 -18.64 -3.85 -43.41
N ILE A 34 -18.27 -3.66 -44.68
CA ILE A 34 -16.97 -4.09 -45.21
C ILE A 34 -15.84 -3.23 -44.64
N ALA A 35 -16.04 -1.91 -44.49
CA ALA A 35 -15.04 -1.03 -43.88
C ALA A 35 -14.78 -1.38 -42.41
N VAL A 36 -15.82 -1.66 -41.63
CA VAL A 36 -15.68 -2.08 -40.22
C VAL A 36 -14.99 -3.45 -40.12
N ALA A 37 -15.30 -4.40 -41.00
CA ALA A 37 -14.64 -5.70 -41.02
C ALA A 37 -13.15 -5.61 -41.39
N VAL A 38 -12.78 -4.68 -42.29
CA VAL A 38 -11.37 -4.41 -42.64
C VAL A 38 -10.62 -3.74 -41.49
N ILE A 39 -11.26 -2.81 -40.76
CA ILE A 39 -10.66 -2.16 -39.58
C ILE A 39 -10.49 -3.16 -38.43
N TYR A 40 -11.50 -3.98 -38.13
CA TYR A 40 -11.36 -5.00 -37.10
C TYR A 40 -10.36 -6.09 -37.52
N GLY A 41 -10.40 -6.54 -38.77
CA GLY A 41 -9.43 -7.51 -39.30
C GLY A 41 -7.99 -7.01 -39.26
N SER A 42 -7.76 -5.72 -39.57
CA SER A 42 -6.42 -5.13 -39.53
C SER A 42 -5.92 -4.90 -38.11
N VAL A 43 -6.76 -4.45 -37.17
CA VAL A 43 -6.39 -4.30 -35.75
C VAL A 43 -6.11 -5.66 -35.11
N THR A 44 -6.93 -6.68 -35.39
CA THR A 44 -6.74 -8.02 -34.84
C THR A 44 -5.52 -8.70 -35.46
N GLY A 45 -5.27 -8.49 -36.77
CA GLY A 45 -4.06 -8.94 -37.44
C GLY A 45 -2.79 -8.24 -36.91
N TRP A 46 -2.86 -6.93 -36.63
CA TRP A 46 -1.76 -6.18 -36.03
C TRP A 46 -1.46 -6.65 -34.60
N LEU A 47 -2.48 -6.95 -33.79
CA LEU A 47 -2.30 -7.50 -32.44
C LEU A 47 -1.71 -8.93 -32.41
N PHE A 48 -1.88 -9.71 -33.49
CA PHE A 48 -1.32 -11.06 -33.61
C PHE A 48 0.05 -11.11 -34.31
N LEU A 49 0.38 -10.12 -35.15
CA LEU A 49 1.70 -10.01 -35.83
C LEU A 49 2.68 -9.06 -35.11
N ALA A 50 2.20 -8.11 -34.31
CA ALA A 50 3.05 -7.28 -33.48
C ALA A 50 3.55 -8.10 -32.28
N ASP A 51 4.67 -8.79 -32.48
CA ASP A 51 5.46 -9.39 -31.42
C ASP A 51 6.01 -8.27 -30.52
N SER A 52 5.21 -7.79 -29.56
CA SER A 52 5.60 -6.74 -28.62
C SER A 52 6.43 -7.32 -27.46
N ARG A 53 7.54 -7.97 -27.81
CA ARG A 53 8.56 -8.37 -26.83
C ARG A 53 9.55 -7.25 -26.52
N PHE A 54 9.55 -6.16 -27.28
CA PHE A 54 10.47 -5.04 -27.06
C PHE A 54 9.84 -3.72 -27.47
N ALA A 55 9.24 -3.00 -26.51
CA ALA A 55 8.89 -1.60 -26.65
C ALA A 55 9.34 -0.83 -25.39
N GLY A 56 10.63 -0.45 -25.39
CA GLY A 56 11.09 0.80 -24.81
C GLY A 56 11.30 0.88 -23.28
N GLU A 57 12.26 0.12 -22.75
CA GLU A 57 13.04 0.62 -21.60
C GLU A 57 14.43 1.05 -22.10
N PRO A 58 14.93 2.26 -21.74
CA PRO A 58 16.30 2.63 -22.06
C PRO A 58 17.27 1.80 -21.21
N VAL A 59 17.90 0.80 -21.83
CA VAL A 59 19.00 0.04 -21.22
C VAL A 59 20.28 0.85 -21.37
N VAL A 60 20.79 1.41 -20.27
CA VAL A 60 22.13 2.00 -20.22
C VAL A 60 23.13 0.86 -20.06
N HIS A 61 23.89 0.55 -21.11
CA HIS A 61 25.06 -0.31 -20.98
C HIS A 61 26.23 0.50 -20.40
N VAL A 62 26.48 0.36 -19.09
CA VAL A 62 27.76 0.77 -18.50
C VAL A 62 28.76 -0.35 -18.76
N ALA A 63 29.68 -0.14 -19.71
CA ALA A 63 30.83 -1.00 -19.86
C ALA A 63 31.80 -0.73 -18.69
N LEU A 64 31.78 -1.60 -17.68
CA LEU A 64 32.85 -1.66 -16.69
C LEU A 64 34.10 -2.23 -17.38
N ALA A 65 35.23 -1.54 -17.22
CA ALA A 65 36.53 -2.02 -17.68
C ALA A 65 36.82 -3.39 -17.04
N PRO A 66 37.48 -4.33 -17.76
CA PRO A 66 37.80 -5.63 -17.19
C PRO A 66 38.71 -5.47 -15.97
N GLU A 67 38.24 -5.99 -14.85
CA GLU A 67 38.96 -6.04 -13.58
C GLU A 67 40.13 -7.03 -13.72
N GLU A 68 41.35 -6.54 -13.49
CA GLU A 68 42.57 -7.36 -13.44
C GLU A 68 42.47 -8.38 -12.30
N PRO A 69 42.80 -9.66 -12.52
CA PRO A 69 42.68 -10.66 -11.47
C PRO A 69 43.74 -10.42 -10.39
N ALA A 70 43.29 -10.29 -9.13
CA ALA A 70 44.15 -10.28 -7.97
C ALA A 70 44.96 -11.61 -7.85
N PRO A 71 46.22 -11.56 -7.40
CA PRO A 71 47.03 -12.76 -7.24
C PRO A 71 46.50 -13.65 -6.09
N PRO A 72 46.65 -14.98 -6.19
CA PRO A 72 46.12 -15.90 -5.19
C PRO A 72 46.91 -15.84 -3.86
N ALA A 73 46.17 -15.95 -2.76
CA ALA A 73 46.73 -16.10 -1.42
C ALA A 73 47.35 -17.50 -1.24
N GLU A 74 48.63 -17.53 -0.84
CA GLU A 74 49.32 -18.75 -0.43
C GLU A 74 48.80 -19.22 0.94
N GLN A 75 48.41 -20.49 0.99
CA GLN A 75 48.18 -21.23 2.23
C GLN A 75 49.52 -21.81 2.70
N GLU A 76 50.03 -21.36 3.85
CA GLU A 76 51.04 -22.10 4.59
C GLU A 76 50.43 -22.79 5.82
N THR A 77 50.44 -24.12 5.74
CA THR A 77 50.29 -25.08 6.83
C THR A 77 51.60 -25.19 7.61
N GLY A 78 51.54 -25.29 8.95
CA GLY A 78 52.66 -25.83 9.73
C GLY A 78 52.62 -25.51 11.21
N ALA A 79 52.15 -26.46 12.02
CA ALA A 79 52.24 -26.43 13.47
C ALA A 79 53.59 -26.98 13.97
N VAL A 80 54.24 -26.31 14.94
CA VAL A 80 55.16 -26.90 15.92
C VAL A 80 55.18 -26.02 17.20
N GLU A 81 54.79 -26.58 18.34
CA GLU A 81 55.16 -26.16 19.72
C GLU A 81 56.52 -26.81 20.09
N PRO A 82 57.37 -26.27 21.01
CA PRO A 82 56.98 -26.09 22.42
C PRO A 82 57.73 -25.04 23.30
N ASP A 83 57.19 -24.92 24.53
CA ASP A 83 57.83 -24.68 25.84
C ASP A 83 58.28 -23.26 26.32
N VAL A 84 57.41 -22.70 27.19
CA VAL A 84 57.60 -21.95 28.45
C VAL A 84 58.87 -21.13 28.72
N THR A 85 58.70 -19.81 28.94
CA THR A 85 59.11 -19.12 30.19
C THR A 85 58.47 -17.74 30.31
N ALA A 86 58.12 -17.39 31.55
CA ALA A 86 57.30 -16.24 31.93
C ALA A 86 58.10 -14.92 32.00
N GLU A 87 57.47 -13.81 31.59
CA GLU A 87 57.71 -12.51 32.20
C GLU A 87 56.44 -11.64 32.08
N ALA A 88 56.08 -11.01 33.19
CA ALA A 88 54.88 -10.22 33.37
C ALA A 88 55.08 -8.82 32.77
N ASP A 89 54.11 -8.36 31.96
CA ASP A 89 53.96 -6.93 31.74
C ASP A 89 52.48 -6.52 31.54
N ALA A 90 52.21 -5.30 31.99
CA ALA A 90 50.88 -4.71 32.21
C ALA A 90 50.08 -4.49 30.91
N PRO A 91 48.74 -4.37 30.99
CA PRO A 91 47.90 -4.13 29.82
C PRO A 91 48.21 -2.77 29.15
N PRO A 92 48.31 -2.70 27.81
CA PRO A 92 48.54 -1.45 27.10
C PRO A 92 47.30 -0.54 27.17
N ALA A 93 47.59 0.75 27.35
CA ALA A 93 46.62 1.82 27.52
C ALA A 93 45.72 2.05 26.28
N LEU A 94 44.51 2.51 26.56
CA LEU A 94 43.51 2.97 25.58
C LEU A 94 44.09 4.02 24.62
N PRO A 95 43.71 4.01 23.32
CA PRO A 95 44.11 5.05 22.39
C PRO A 95 43.52 6.41 22.79
N ALA A 96 44.36 7.42 22.67
CA ALA A 96 44.10 8.80 23.05
C ALA A 96 42.98 9.44 22.21
N THR A 97 42.22 10.29 22.90
CA THR A 97 41.21 11.24 22.42
C THR A 97 41.63 11.99 21.14
N PRO A 98 40.73 12.17 20.15
CA PRO A 98 40.99 13.07 19.02
C PRO A 98 41.16 14.52 19.50
N ALA A 99 42.16 15.19 18.95
CA ALA A 99 42.49 16.58 19.21
C ALA A 99 41.32 17.53 18.88
N ALA A 100 41.26 18.64 19.61
CA ALA A 100 40.35 19.77 19.40
C ALA A 100 40.47 20.33 17.96
N PRO A 101 39.38 20.92 17.42
CA PRO A 101 39.38 21.45 16.05
C PRO A 101 40.43 22.56 15.90
N GLU A 102 41.26 22.43 14.87
CA GLU A 102 42.18 23.45 14.41
C GLU A 102 41.42 24.77 14.18
N THR A 103 41.89 25.84 14.82
CA THR A 103 41.43 27.20 14.57
C THR A 103 41.72 27.57 13.11
N LEU A 104 40.67 27.85 12.34
CA LEU A 104 40.74 28.36 10.97
C LEU A 104 41.64 29.60 10.92
N ASN A 105 42.70 29.54 10.11
CA ASN A 105 43.60 30.67 9.87
C ASN A 105 42.90 31.70 8.94
N PRO A 106 42.59 32.92 9.39
CA PRO A 106 41.77 33.88 8.63
C PRO A 106 42.48 34.53 7.42
N GLU A 107 43.75 34.17 7.15
CA GLU A 107 44.52 34.70 6.02
C GLU A 107 44.56 33.79 4.78
N ALA A 108 43.88 32.63 4.81
CA ALA A 108 43.83 31.68 3.68
C ALA A 108 42.51 31.70 2.89
N LEU A 109 41.63 32.67 3.13
CA LEU A 109 40.30 32.74 2.52
C LEU A 109 40.32 33.39 1.13
N THR A 110 39.62 32.78 0.17
CA THR A 110 39.43 33.35 -1.16
C THR A 110 38.56 34.61 -1.11
N PRO A 111 38.62 35.51 -2.11
CA PRO A 111 37.81 36.74 -2.12
C PRO A 111 36.30 36.49 -2.02
N GLU A 112 35.81 35.37 -2.57
CA GLU A 112 34.39 34.98 -2.53
C GLU A 112 33.96 34.50 -1.14
N GLU A 113 34.80 33.74 -0.44
CA GLU A 113 34.54 33.28 0.92
C GLU A 113 34.57 34.43 1.94
N ARG A 114 35.41 35.44 1.71
CA ARG A 114 35.40 36.69 2.49
C ARG A 114 34.11 37.48 2.31
N ALA A 115 33.61 37.58 1.08
CA ALA A 115 32.35 38.27 0.80
C ALA A 115 31.14 37.57 1.47
N LEU A 116 31.17 36.23 1.55
CA LEU A 116 30.15 35.43 2.25
C LEU A 116 30.23 35.59 3.77
N LEU A 117 31.42 35.70 4.36
CA LEU A 117 31.57 36.00 5.79
C LEU A 117 31.13 37.43 6.14
N GLU A 118 31.48 38.42 5.31
CA GLU A 118 31.01 39.81 5.49
C GLU A 118 29.48 39.91 5.35
N ALA A 119 28.87 39.16 4.43
CA ALA A 119 27.42 39.09 4.30
C ALA A 119 26.75 38.45 5.54
N ALA A 120 27.39 37.44 6.13
CA ALA A 120 26.88 36.79 7.34
C ALA A 120 27.01 37.67 8.59
N GLU A 121 28.11 38.42 8.77
CA GLU A 121 28.27 39.37 9.89
C GLU A 121 27.34 40.59 9.80
N ASN A 122 26.97 41.01 8.58
CA ASN A 122 26.04 42.11 8.36
C ASN A 122 24.55 41.72 8.52
N LEU A 123 24.23 40.43 8.57
CA LEU A 123 22.88 39.94 8.88
C LEU A 123 22.58 39.91 10.39
N ASP A 124 23.61 39.83 11.24
CA ASP A 124 23.47 39.72 12.70
C ASP A 124 23.43 41.08 13.42
N LYS A 125 23.61 42.19 12.69
CA LYS A 125 23.64 43.57 13.25
C LYS A 125 22.45 44.45 12.86
N GLY A 126 21.29 43.86 12.59
CA GLY A 126 20.12 44.60 12.11
C GLY A 126 18.79 44.18 12.73
N VAL A 127 18.63 44.33 14.05
CA VAL A 127 17.31 44.46 14.68
C VAL A 127 17.40 45.58 15.71
N ASP A 128 16.95 46.77 15.33
CA ASP A 128 16.75 47.89 16.25
C ASP A 128 15.60 47.57 17.22
N GLU A 129 15.94 47.43 18.50
CA GLU A 129 15.02 47.51 19.64
C GLU A 129 14.50 48.96 19.77
N ASP A 130 13.57 49.39 18.92
CA ASP A 130 12.88 50.67 19.14
C ASP A 130 11.55 50.82 18.38
N ILE A 131 10.73 49.76 18.26
CA ILE A 131 9.28 49.88 18.00
C ILE A 131 8.51 48.81 18.79
N ILE A 132 8.55 48.91 20.12
CA ILE A 132 7.58 48.23 21.00
C ILE A 132 7.12 49.23 22.08
N SER A 133 6.60 50.38 21.66
CA SER A 133 5.66 51.16 22.47
C SER A 133 4.87 52.09 21.55
N GLU A 134 3.57 52.22 21.83
CA GLU A 134 2.58 53.04 21.12
C GLU A 134 1.86 52.43 19.90
N VAL A 135 0.95 51.49 20.17
CA VAL A 135 -0.37 51.52 19.50
C VAL A 135 -1.47 51.28 20.52
N ARG A 136 -2.12 52.36 20.92
CA ARG A 136 -3.33 52.38 21.75
C ARG A 136 -4.53 52.36 20.81
N ILE A 137 -5.13 51.20 20.55
CA ILE A 137 -6.44 51.13 19.88
C ILE A 137 -7.53 51.23 20.94
N VAL A 138 -8.26 52.32 20.86
CA VAL A 138 -9.45 52.64 21.62
C VAL A 138 -10.66 51.99 20.94
N GLY A 139 -11.45 51.24 21.72
CA GLY A 139 -12.91 51.17 21.61
C GLY A 139 -13.52 50.32 20.47
N ALA A 140 -14.07 49.17 20.84
CA ALA A 140 -15.38 48.75 20.32
C ALA A 140 -16.12 47.99 21.44
N GLU A 141 -17.14 48.65 21.96
CA GLU A 141 -18.06 48.12 22.94
C GLU A 141 -18.84 46.92 22.39
N SER A 142 -19.06 45.98 23.30
CA SER A 142 -19.95 44.83 23.25
C SER A 142 -21.33 45.14 22.65
N VAL A 143 -21.70 44.43 21.58
CA VAL A 143 -23.10 44.14 21.25
C VAL A 143 -23.35 42.68 21.64
N SER A 144 -24.00 42.52 22.79
CA SER A 144 -24.57 41.26 23.25
C SER A 144 -25.74 40.91 22.34
N GLY A 145 -25.53 39.95 21.43
CA GLY A 145 -26.57 39.33 20.62
C GLY A 145 -26.72 37.88 21.06
N ASN A 146 -27.76 37.60 21.86
CA ASN A 146 -28.22 36.24 22.14
C ASN A 146 -28.75 35.60 20.85
N GLY A 147 -27.86 34.97 20.09
CA GLY A 147 -28.20 33.93 19.13
C GLY A 147 -27.72 32.62 19.69
N ALA A 148 -28.63 31.82 20.25
CA ALA A 148 -28.33 30.45 20.67
C ALA A 148 -27.95 29.64 19.41
N GLN A 149 -26.64 29.53 19.18
CA GLN A 149 -26.10 28.59 18.23
C GLN A 149 -26.21 27.22 18.90
N GLU A 150 -27.22 26.46 18.50
CA GLU A 150 -27.44 25.07 18.87
C GLU A 150 -26.12 24.32 18.60
N GLY A 151 -25.42 24.00 19.69
CA GLY A 151 -24.08 23.42 19.62
C GLY A 151 -24.16 22.12 18.84
N ALA A 152 -23.49 22.08 17.69
CA ALA A 152 -23.15 20.83 17.04
C ALA A 152 -22.50 19.94 18.11
N PRO A 153 -22.98 18.71 18.33
CA PRO A 153 -22.40 17.86 19.37
C PRO A 153 -20.91 17.72 19.08
N GLU A 154 -20.08 18.05 20.05
CA GLU A 154 -18.65 17.82 19.95
C GLU A 154 -18.42 16.33 19.63
N PRO A 155 -17.53 16.02 18.68
CA PRO A 155 -17.30 14.63 18.29
C PRO A 155 -16.82 13.84 19.51
N VAL A 156 -17.64 12.90 19.96
CA VAL A 156 -17.28 11.96 21.02
C VAL A 156 -16.05 11.19 20.55
N ALA A 157 -14.94 11.33 21.27
CA ALA A 157 -13.71 10.62 20.95
C ALA A 157 -13.97 9.10 20.97
N ILE A 158 -13.73 8.43 19.82
CA ILE A 158 -13.86 6.97 19.71
C ILE A 158 -12.68 6.34 20.43
N VAL A 159 -12.96 5.67 21.54
CA VAL A 159 -11.97 4.84 22.26
C VAL A 159 -12.08 3.40 21.78
N LEU A 160 -10.99 2.85 21.25
CA LEU A 160 -10.95 1.47 20.78
C LEU A 160 -10.86 0.48 21.95
N PRO A 161 -11.36 -0.76 21.80
CA PRO A 161 -11.20 -1.79 22.82
C PRO A 161 -9.73 -2.07 23.13
N PRO A 162 -9.39 -2.34 24.41
CA PRO A 162 -8.03 -2.61 24.82
C PRO A 162 -7.50 -3.90 24.19
N VAL A 163 -6.19 -3.96 23.98
CA VAL A 163 -5.49 -5.11 23.40
C VAL A 163 -4.44 -5.61 24.37
N PRO A 164 -4.30 -6.95 24.54
CA PRO A 164 -5.12 -7.99 23.93
C PRO A 164 -6.45 -8.26 24.68
N ASP A 165 -7.50 -8.67 23.95
CA ASP A 165 -8.65 -9.37 24.55
C ASP A 165 -8.30 -10.86 24.75
N PRO A 166 -8.17 -11.35 26.00
CA PRO A 166 -7.80 -12.75 26.26
C PRO A 166 -8.82 -13.77 25.72
N ALA A 167 -10.09 -13.38 25.53
CA ALA A 167 -11.11 -14.26 24.99
C ALA A 167 -10.90 -14.56 23.50
N LEU A 168 -10.17 -13.68 22.80
CA LEU A 168 -9.88 -13.77 21.36
C LEU A 168 -8.47 -14.31 21.06
N LEU A 169 -7.77 -14.81 22.08
CA LEU A 169 -6.43 -15.38 21.92
C LEU A 169 -6.36 -16.85 22.31
N GLU A 170 -5.59 -17.61 21.55
CA GLU A 170 -5.09 -18.93 21.92
C GLU A 170 -3.57 -18.90 22.03
N LYS A 171 -3.03 -19.67 22.97
CA LYS A 171 -1.59 -19.89 23.08
C LYS A 171 -1.23 -21.13 22.29
N THR A 172 -0.37 -20.99 21.29
CA THR A 172 0.13 -22.12 20.49
C THR A 172 1.65 -22.20 20.56
N LYS A 173 2.24 -23.18 19.88
CA LYS A 173 3.70 -23.29 19.75
C LYS A 173 4.31 -22.14 18.95
N ALA A 174 3.56 -21.57 18.00
CA ALA A 174 4.02 -20.43 17.20
C ALA A 174 3.96 -19.11 17.99
N GLY A 175 3.13 -19.03 19.03
CA GLY A 175 2.91 -17.87 19.88
C GLY A 175 1.42 -17.61 20.11
N PRO A 176 1.01 -16.39 20.50
CA PRO A 176 -0.40 -16.05 20.65
C PRO A 176 -1.05 -15.93 19.27
N LEU A 177 -2.12 -16.67 19.00
CA LEU A 177 -2.87 -16.57 17.75
C LEU A 177 -4.29 -16.05 18.00
N PRO A 178 -4.88 -15.34 17.02
CA PRO A 178 -6.28 -14.96 17.09
C PRO A 178 -7.18 -16.19 16.98
N LYS A 179 -8.29 -16.15 17.70
CA LYS A 179 -9.39 -17.11 17.62
C LYS A 179 -10.73 -16.42 17.73
N ILE A 180 -11.77 -17.12 17.28
CA ILE A 180 -13.15 -16.75 17.60
C ILE A 180 -13.41 -17.04 19.08
N GLY A 181 -13.99 -16.07 19.79
CA GLY A 181 -14.36 -16.21 21.19
C GLY A 181 -15.43 -17.28 21.39
N ARG A 182 -15.50 -17.86 22.59
CA ARG A 182 -16.56 -18.83 22.95
C ARG A 182 -17.97 -18.23 22.88
N ASP A 183 -18.05 -16.91 22.97
CA ASP A 183 -19.24 -16.08 22.82
C ASP A 183 -19.57 -15.75 21.35
N GLY A 184 -18.79 -16.27 20.40
CA GLY A 184 -18.94 -16.02 18.97
C GLY A 184 -18.34 -14.70 18.47
N ARG A 185 -17.74 -13.89 19.36
CA ARG A 185 -17.08 -12.65 18.94
C ARG A 185 -15.88 -12.97 18.06
N ARG A 186 -15.78 -12.25 16.93
CA ARG A 186 -14.69 -12.38 15.95
C ARG A 186 -13.69 -11.22 16.11
N PRO A 187 -12.37 -11.47 16.05
CA PRO A 187 -11.36 -10.41 16.01
C PRO A 187 -11.66 -9.30 15.00
N ALA A 188 -12.14 -9.66 13.81
CA ALA A 188 -12.55 -8.72 12.76
C ALA A 188 -13.59 -7.69 13.18
N ARG A 189 -14.47 -8.01 14.15
CA ARG A 189 -15.48 -7.06 14.65
C ARG A 189 -15.07 -6.38 15.94
N VAL A 190 -14.31 -7.07 16.81
CA VAL A 190 -13.89 -6.51 18.10
C VAL A 190 -12.78 -5.48 17.95
N TYR A 191 -11.83 -5.73 17.04
CA TYR A 191 -10.69 -4.84 16.85
C TYR A 191 -10.89 -3.81 15.74
N ALA A 192 -12.02 -3.87 15.02
CA ALA A 192 -12.41 -2.87 14.04
C ALA A 192 -12.66 -1.51 14.69
N ARG A 193 -12.31 -0.43 14.00
CA ARG A 193 -12.73 0.92 14.39
C ARG A 193 -14.22 1.10 14.05
N PRO A 194 -15.09 1.47 15.00
CA PRO A 194 -16.49 1.70 14.70
C PRO A 194 -16.65 2.95 13.83
N VAL A 195 -17.56 2.87 12.85
CA VAL A 195 -17.98 4.04 12.08
C VAL A 195 -19.12 4.74 12.83
N PRO A 196 -19.05 6.06 13.07
CA PRO A 196 -20.12 6.80 13.73
C PRO A 196 -21.49 6.59 13.05
N PRO A 197 -22.57 6.40 13.83
CA PRO A 197 -23.93 6.38 13.28
C PRO A 197 -24.22 7.65 12.47
N GLY A 198 -24.88 7.50 11.32
CA GLY A 198 -25.19 8.62 10.42
C GLY A 198 -24.08 8.98 9.43
N THR A 199 -22.92 8.32 9.48
CA THR A 199 -21.90 8.42 8.42
C THR A 199 -22.50 8.01 7.06
N PRO A 200 -22.48 8.89 6.04
CA PRO A 200 -23.07 8.59 4.73
C PRO A 200 -22.54 7.28 4.14
N ALA A 201 -23.42 6.48 3.53
CA ALA A 201 -23.05 5.21 2.87
C ALA A 201 -22.42 5.39 1.48
N THR A 202 -22.30 6.63 1.02
CA THR A 202 -21.76 6.99 -0.30
C THR A 202 -20.57 7.92 -0.14
N ARG A 203 -19.69 7.94 -1.14
CA ARG A 203 -18.45 8.74 -1.14
C ARG A 203 -17.54 8.40 0.04
N ARG A 204 -17.52 7.12 0.41
CA ARG A 204 -16.61 6.59 1.44
C ARG A 204 -15.24 6.36 0.83
N ILE A 205 -14.18 6.75 1.52
CA ILE A 205 -12.83 6.37 1.15
C ILE A 205 -12.19 5.73 2.37
N ALA A 206 -11.52 4.59 2.17
CA ALA A 206 -10.64 4.00 3.16
C ALA A 206 -9.20 4.11 2.66
N LEU A 207 -8.28 4.34 3.60
CA LEU A 207 -6.85 4.31 3.36
C LEU A 207 -6.21 3.31 4.31
N VAL A 208 -5.32 2.48 3.76
CA VAL A 208 -4.42 1.62 4.55
C VAL A 208 -2.99 2.05 4.29
N VAL A 209 -2.24 2.33 5.35
CA VAL A 209 -0.81 2.65 5.28
C VAL A 209 0.00 1.42 5.71
N SER A 210 0.80 0.87 4.81
CA SER A 210 1.60 -0.33 4.98
C SER A 210 3.04 -0.05 5.44
N GLY A 211 3.74 -1.08 5.87
CA GLY A 211 5.15 -1.04 6.27
C GLY A 211 5.39 -0.55 7.70
N MET A 212 4.33 -0.45 8.51
CA MET A 212 4.47 -0.03 9.91
C MET A 212 5.28 -1.06 10.70
N GLY A 213 6.06 -0.57 11.67
CA GLY A 213 6.94 -1.38 12.52
C GLY A 213 8.34 -1.63 11.95
N ILE A 214 8.58 -1.43 10.65
CA ILE A 214 9.93 -1.57 10.06
C ILE A 214 10.85 -0.42 10.50
N SER A 215 10.35 0.81 10.39
CA SER A 215 11.03 2.01 10.87
C SER A 215 10.27 2.59 12.06
N GLU A 216 10.92 2.64 13.21
CA GLU A 216 10.32 3.19 14.45
C GLU A 216 9.95 4.67 14.29
N SER A 217 10.79 5.47 13.62
CA SER A 217 10.53 6.89 13.38
C SER A 217 9.38 7.10 12.40
N ALA A 218 9.34 6.36 11.28
CA ALA A 218 8.26 6.46 10.31
C ALA A 218 6.92 5.98 10.90
N THR A 219 6.95 4.93 11.73
CA THR A 219 5.76 4.42 12.43
C THR A 219 5.24 5.44 13.44
N ALA A 220 6.12 6.06 14.23
CA ALA A 220 5.74 7.12 15.16
C ALA A 220 5.10 8.31 14.42
N HIS A 221 5.74 8.77 13.34
CA HIS A 221 5.24 9.87 12.51
C HIS A 221 3.85 9.57 11.94
N ALA A 222 3.66 8.38 11.35
CA ALA A 222 2.36 7.96 10.81
C ALA A 222 1.25 7.96 11.88
N ILE A 223 1.53 7.46 13.09
CA ILE A 223 0.57 7.47 14.21
C ILE A 223 0.25 8.91 14.68
N GLU A 224 1.22 9.82 14.61
CA GLU A 224 1.06 11.20 15.11
C GLU A 224 0.24 12.07 14.15
N VAL A 225 0.47 11.94 12.83
CA VAL A 225 -0.06 12.92 11.86
C VAL A 225 -1.27 12.43 11.06
N LEU A 226 -1.48 11.11 10.94
CA LEU A 226 -2.62 10.59 10.19
C LEU A 226 -3.89 10.64 11.05
N PRO A 227 -5.05 10.97 10.47
CA PRO A 227 -6.30 10.90 11.21
C PRO A 227 -6.65 9.45 11.57
N PRO A 228 -7.35 9.22 12.69
CA PRO A 228 -7.59 7.88 13.24
C PRO A 228 -8.45 6.98 12.35
N GLU A 229 -9.14 7.53 11.35
CA GLU A 229 -9.85 6.78 10.31
C GLU A 229 -8.90 6.03 9.35
N VAL A 230 -7.64 6.46 9.23
CA VAL A 230 -6.63 5.74 8.44
C VAL A 230 -6.26 4.44 9.15
N THR A 231 -6.29 3.33 8.42
CA THR A 231 -5.92 2.01 8.93
C THR A 231 -4.42 1.80 8.78
N LEU A 232 -3.77 1.27 9.82
CA LEU A 232 -2.33 1.03 9.83
C LEU A 232 -2.03 -0.47 9.70
N SER A 233 -1.26 -0.84 8.69
CA SER A 233 -0.87 -2.23 8.45
C SER A 233 0.59 -2.44 8.83
N PHE A 234 0.83 -3.45 9.68
CA PHE A 234 2.13 -3.69 10.30
C PHE A 234 2.84 -4.88 9.70
N ALA A 235 4.10 -4.66 9.35
CA ALA A 235 4.99 -5.71 8.89
C ALA A 235 5.32 -6.69 10.04
N PRO A 236 5.41 -8.00 9.76
CA PRO A 236 5.63 -9.02 10.79
C PRO A 236 7.07 -9.05 11.32
N TYR A 237 7.99 -8.32 10.69
CA TYR A 237 9.44 -8.37 10.96
C TYR A 237 9.97 -7.14 11.71
N GLY A 238 9.08 -6.20 12.09
CA GLY A 238 9.46 -5.01 12.86
C GLY A 238 9.88 -5.31 14.30
N SER A 239 10.56 -4.37 14.93
CA SER A 239 10.86 -4.39 16.36
C SER A 239 9.68 -3.86 17.18
N ASN A 240 9.57 -4.31 18.44
CA ASN A 240 8.62 -3.75 19.41
C ASN A 240 7.16 -3.66 18.95
N LEU A 241 6.72 -4.57 18.05
CA LEU A 241 5.44 -4.47 17.35
C LEU A 241 4.25 -4.28 18.30
N GLN A 242 4.17 -5.05 19.39
CA GLN A 242 3.05 -4.94 20.32
C GLN A 242 2.95 -3.56 20.99
N GLN A 243 4.08 -2.89 21.23
CA GLN A 243 4.10 -1.53 21.76
C GLN A 243 3.55 -0.54 20.73
N TRP A 244 3.95 -0.68 19.47
CA TRP A 244 3.41 0.15 18.38
C TRP A 244 1.92 -0.08 18.13
N ILE A 245 1.45 -1.32 18.26
CA ILE A 245 0.00 -1.61 18.17
C ILE A 245 -0.74 -0.89 19.30
N GLY A 246 -0.22 -0.92 20.53
CA GLY A 246 -0.80 -0.17 21.65
C GLY A 246 -0.94 1.31 21.31
N LYS A 247 0.17 1.96 20.90
CA LYS A 247 0.18 3.39 20.53
C LYS A 247 -0.79 3.72 19.38
N ALA A 248 -0.79 2.90 18.32
CA ALA A 248 -1.69 3.11 17.18
C ALA A 248 -3.17 3.03 17.60
N ARG A 249 -3.51 2.06 18.45
CA ARG A 249 -4.88 1.90 18.95
C ARG A 249 -5.29 2.96 19.97
N ASP A 250 -4.37 3.40 20.80
CA ASP A 250 -4.58 4.52 21.72
C ASP A 250 -4.83 5.83 20.95
N ALA A 251 -4.17 6.01 19.80
CA ALA A 251 -4.44 7.09 18.85
C ALA A 251 -5.73 6.88 18.03
N GLY A 252 -6.40 5.73 18.16
CA GLY A 252 -7.67 5.43 17.53
C GLY A 252 -7.59 4.75 16.17
N HIS A 253 -6.40 4.40 15.69
CA HIS A 253 -6.22 3.70 14.42
C HIS A 253 -6.65 2.23 14.51
N GLU A 254 -7.28 1.79 13.44
CA GLU A 254 -7.44 0.38 13.15
C GLU A 254 -6.11 -0.23 12.71
N VAL A 255 -5.88 -1.50 13.08
CA VAL A 255 -4.61 -2.20 12.82
C VAL A 255 -4.84 -3.47 12.01
N LEU A 256 -3.96 -3.71 11.05
CA LEU A 256 -3.86 -4.93 10.25
C LEU A 256 -2.48 -5.56 10.36
N LEU A 257 -2.40 -6.86 10.05
CA LEU A 257 -1.15 -7.59 9.87
C LEU A 257 -0.83 -7.76 8.39
N GLU A 258 0.41 -7.51 8.01
CA GLU A 258 0.90 -7.80 6.66
C GLU A 258 1.31 -9.26 6.51
N LEU A 259 0.92 -9.83 5.37
CA LEU A 259 1.30 -11.17 4.94
C LEU A 259 2.27 -11.08 3.77
N PRO A 260 3.57 -11.29 3.98
CA PRO A 260 4.54 -11.41 2.91
C PRO A 260 4.14 -12.56 1.99
N MET A 261 3.88 -12.27 0.72
CA MET A 261 3.39 -13.23 -0.27
C MET A 261 4.21 -13.17 -1.56
N GLU A 262 4.36 -14.31 -2.23
CA GLU A 262 5.20 -14.45 -3.43
C GLU A 262 4.84 -13.43 -4.54
N PRO A 263 5.76 -12.52 -4.91
CA PRO A 263 5.66 -11.73 -6.14
C PRO A 263 6.09 -12.54 -7.38
N PHE A 264 5.89 -12.01 -8.58
CA PHE A 264 6.42 -12.65 -9.80
C PHE A 264 7.95 -12.69 -9.86
N GLY A 265 8.63 -11.74 -9.20
CA GLY A 265 10.10 -11.66 -9.16
C GLY A 265 10.78 -12.50 -8.08
N TYR A 266 10.08 -13.43 -7.42
CA TYR A 266 10.66 -14.31 -6.41
C TYR A 266 11.61 -15.34 -7.06
N PRO A 267 12.80 -15.65 -6.50
CA PRO A 267 13.32 -15.19 -5.21
C PRO A 267 14.17 -13.90 -5.25
N GLN A 268 14.38 -13.27 -6.41
CA GLN A 268 15.20 -12.05 -6.50
C GLN A 268 14.58 -10.87 -5.73
N ASN A 269 13.24 -10.83 -5.66
CA ASN A 269 12.47 -9.96 -4.77
C ASN A 269 11.82 -10.84 -3.69
N ASP A 270 12.51 -11.03 -2.57
CA ASP A 270 12.04 -11.81 -1.42
C ASP A 270 11.44 -10.91 -0.32
N PRO A 271 10.12 -11.01 -0.06
CA PRO A 271 9.46 -10.27 1.01
C PRO A 271 9.88 -10.66 2.44
N GLY A 272 10.57 -11.80 2.62
CA GLY A 272 11.11 -12.22 3.91
C GLY A 272 11.01 -13.74 4.17
N PRO A 273 11.53 -14.20 5.32
CA PRO A 273 11.73 -15.63 5.61
C PRO A 273 10.45 -16.47 5.71
N HIS A 274 9.31 -15.83 6.02
CA HIS A 274 8.00 -16.50 6.11
C HIS A 274 7.07 -16.13 4.95
N THR A 275 7.64 -15.77 3.79
CA THR A 275 6.87 -15.53 2.57
C THR A 275 5.99 -16.74 2.24
N LEU A 276 4.70 -16.50 1.99
CA LEU A 276 3.77 -17.52 1.51
C LEU A 276 4.03 -17.78 0.04
N LEU A 277 4.26 -19.05 -0.32
CA LEU A 277 4.78 -19.46 -1.63
C LEU A 277 3.78 -20.32 -2.38
N THR A 278 3.67 -20.12 -3.69
CA THR A 278 2.87 -20.98 -4.58
C THR A 278 3.48 -22.36 -4.77
N SER A 279 4.78 -22.52 -4.53
CA SER A 279 5.50 -23.79 -4.54
C SER A 279 5.35 -24.60 -3.25
N ALA A 280 4.96 -23.95 -2.15
CA ALA A 280 4.73 -24.62 -0.87
C ALA A 280 3.35 -25.26 -0.84
N ASP A 281 3.23 -26.38 -0.13
CA ASP A 281 1.94 -27.02 0.08
C ASP A 281 1.06 -26.24 1.06
N GLY A 282 -0.22 -26.63 1.14
CA GLY A 282 -1.19 -25.98 2.03
C GLY A 282 -0.74 -25.94 3.49
N PRO A 283 -0.38 -27.08 4.11
CA PRO A 283 0.10 -27.13 5.49
C PRO A 283 1.32 -26.24 5.76
N GLU A 284 2.29 -26.20 4.84
CA GLU A 284 3.48 -25.38 5.00
C GLU A 284 3.15 -23.88 4.97
N ASN A 285 2.31 -23.44 4.03
CA ASN A 285 1.82 -22.05 4.01
C ASN A 285 0.99 -21.70 5.25
N VAL A 286 0.19 -22.64 5.77
CA VAL A 286 -0.54 -22.43 7.03
C VAL A 286 0.43 -22.30 8.21
N SER A 287 1.50 -23.10 8.26
CA SER A 287 2.52 -22.97 9.31
C SER A 287 3.25 -21.62 9.25
N ARG A 288 3.56 -21.12 8.04
CA ARG A 288 4.12 -19.77 7.85
C ARG A 288 3.13 -18.69 8.31
N LEU A 289 1.86 -18.83 7.93
CA LEU A 289 0.79 -17.92 8.32
C LEU A 289 0.64 -17.86 9.85
N GLU A 290 0.69 -18.99 10.55
CA GLU A 290 0.63 -19.02 12.02
C GLU A 290 1.83 -18.32 12.67
N TRP A 291 3.03 -18.46 12.10
CA TRP A 291 4.17 -17.70 12.57
C TRP A 291 3.96 -16.18 12.37
N LEU A 292 3.44 -15.76 11.22
CA LEU A 292 3.15 -14.35 10.93
C LEU A 292 2.11 -13.78 11.91
N MET A 293 1.03 -14.52 12.12
CA MET A 293 -0.06 -14.13 13.03
C MET A 293 0.35 -14.05 14.48
N SER A 294 1.42 -14.75 14.88
CA SER A 294 1.88 -14.76 16.27
C SER A 294 2.72 -13.54 16.66
N ARG A 295 2.99 -12.64 15.71
CA ARG A 295 3.94 -11.55 15.92
C ARG A 295 3.45 -10.45 16.84
N PHE A 296 2.15 -10.20 16.82
CA PHE A 296 1.48 -9.30 17.74
C PHE A 296 0.00 -9.69 17.79
N THR A 297 -0.79 -8.93 18.55
CA THR A 297 -2.22 -9.16 18.75
C THR A 297 -2.98 -7.85 18.57
N GLY A 298 -4.31 -7.92 18.40
CA GLY A 298 -5.15 -6.72 18.34
C GLY A 298 -5.40 -6.14 16.94
N TYR A 299 -5.15 -6.92 15.90
CA TYR A 299 -5.51 -6.59 14.51
C TYR A 299 -6.88 -7.17 14.15
N ALA A 300 -7.64 -6.44 13.32
CA ALA A 300 -8.95 -6.89 12.86
C ALA A 300 -8.84 -7.89 11.69
N GLY A 301 -7.78 -7.77 10.90
CA GLY A 301 -7.57 -8.60 9.73
C GLY A 301 -6.14 -8.55 9.25
N VAL A 302 -5.96 -9.05 8.04
CA VAL A 302 -4.66 -9.13 7.39
C VAL A 302 -4.71 -8.49 6.02
N MET A 303 -3.56 -8.02 5.53
CA MET A 303 -3.39 -7.52 4.17
C MET A 303 -2.18 -8.20 3.53
N ASN A 304 -2.24 -8.53 2.25
CA ASN A 304 -1.03 -9.02 1.57
C ASN A 304 0.01 -7.90 1.42
N TYR A 305 1.27 -8.27 1.56
CA TYR A 305 2.42 -7.48 1.15
C TYR A 305 3.04 -8.18 -0.07
N GLN A 306 3.13 -7.46 -1.20
CA GLN A 306 3.38 -8.05 -2.52
C GLN A 306 2.31 -9.09 -2.88
N GLY A 307 2.68 -10.31 -3.28
CA GLY A 307 1.73 -11.40 -3.51
C GLY A 307 1.05 -11.43 -4.88
N ALA A 308 1.51 -10.66 -5.86
CA ALA A 308 0.89 -10.63 -7.19
C ALA A 308 0.85 -12.01 -7.88
N ARG A 309 1.82 -12.89 -7.60
CA ARG A 309 1.80 -14.28 -8.06
C ARG A 309 0.94 -15.16 -7.14
N PHE A 310 1.13 -15.04 -5.83
CA PHE A 310 0.40 -15.85 -4.84
C PHE A 310 -1.12 -15.71 -4.95
N THR A 311 -1.62 -14.48 -5.06
CA THR A 311 -3.05 -14.14 -5.14
C THR A 311 -3.75 -14.67 -6.40
N THR A 312 -2.97 -15.05 -7.42
CA THR A 312 -3.48 -15.65 -8.67
C THR A 312 -3.48 -17.19 -8.65
N SER A 313 -3.02 -17.81 -7.57
CA SER A 313 -2.95 -19.27 -7.41
C SER A 313 -4.06 -19.77 -6.48
N PRO A 314 -5.15 -20.38 -7.00
CA PRO A 314 -6.24 -20.86 -6.17
C PRO A 314 -5.80 -21.94 -5.18
N SER A 315 -4.89 -22.83 -5.57
CA SER A 315 -4.43 -23.93 -4.73
C SER A 315 -3.60 -23.46 -3.53
N ALA A 316 -2.85 -22.36 -3.69
CA ALA A 316 -2.06 -21.77 -2.61
C ALA A 316 -2.89 -20.82 -1.75
N LEU A 317 -3.77 -20.03 -2.36
CA LEU A 317 -4.54 -18.99 -1.66
C LEU A 317 -5.69 -19.56 -0.82
N LYS A 318 -6.44 -20.56 -1.33
CA LYS A 318 -7.61 -21.11 -0.63
C LYS A 318 -7.31 -21.59 0.81
N PRO A 319 -6.25 -22.38 1.07
CA PRO A 319 -5.93 -22.80 2.45
C PRO A 319 -5.64 -21.63 3.39
N VAL A 320 -4.98 -20.58 2.89
CA VAL A 320 -4.66 -19.37 3.67
C VAL A 320 -5.95 -18.62 4.02
N LEU A 321 -6.83 -18.37 3.05
CA LEU A 321 -8.10 -17.69 3.31
C LEU A 321 -9.00 -18.49 4.28
N ALA A 322 -9.05 -19.82 4.12
CA ALA A 322 -9.78 -20.69 5.04
C ALA A 322 -9.23 -20.63 6.48
N ALA A 323 -7.91 -20.58 6.64
CA ALA A 323 -7.28 -20.43 7.95
C ALA A 323 -7.58 -19.06 8.59
N LEU A 324 -7.69 -18.00 7.80
CA LEU A 324 -8.07 -16.66 8.29
C LEU A 324 -9.55 -16.63 8.73
N GLU A 325 -10.46 -17.23 7.95
CA GLU A 325 -11.89 -17.30 8.29
C GLU A 325 -12.09 -18.05 9.61
N ALA A 326 -11.43 -19.21 9.77
CA ALA A 326 -11.50 -20.02 10.98
C ALA A 326 -11.03 -19.27 12.25
N ARG A 327 -10.21 -18.23 12.07
CA ARG A 327 -9.71 -17.36 13.15
C ARG A 327 -10.56 -16.10 13.35
N GLY A 328 -11.60 -15.90 12.54
CA GLY A 328 -12.51 -14.76 12.62
C GLY A 328 -11.86 -13.44 12.19
N LEU A 329 -10.89 -13.50 11.28
CA LEU A 329 -10.24 -12.35 10.67
C LEU A 329 -10.95 -11.96 9.36
N LEU A 330 -10.56 -10.82 8.82
CA LEU A 330 -10.88 -10.40 7.45
C LEU A 330 -9.61 -10.27 6.61
N TYR A 331 -9.79 -10.18 5.30
CA TYR A 331 -8.70 -10.09 4.34
C TYR A 331 -8.80 -8.83 3.48
N ILE A 332 -7.75 -8.04 3.44
CA ILE A 332 -7.61 -6.93 2.50
C ILE A 332 -6.64 -7.33 1.40
N ASP A 333 -7.12 -7.34 0.16
CA ASP A 333 -6.24 -7.44 -0.99
C ASP A 333 -5.69 -6.06 -1.33
N ASN A 334 -4.37 -5.89 -1.31
CA ASN A 334 -3.72 -4.60 -1.56
C ASN A 334 -3.79 -4.14 -3.03
N GLY A 335 -4.36 -4.93 -3.94
CA GLY A 335 -4.47 -4.60 -5.35
C GLY A 335 -3.19 -4.80 -6.18
N ALA A 336 -2.17 -5.47 -5.64
CA ALA A 336 -0.91 -5.76 -6.35
C ALA A 336 -1.11 -6.57 -7.65
N SER A 337 -2.24 -7.27 -7.77
CA SER A 337 -2.66 -7.92 -9.02
C SER A 337 -4.14 -7.65 -9.27
N ALA A 338 -4.44 -7.02 -10.42
CA ALA A 338 -5.81 -6.88 -10.92
C ALA A 338 -6.47 -8.25 -11.24
N ARG A 339 -5.69 -9.34 -11.28
CA ARG A 339 -6.17 -10.72 -11.48
C ARG A 339 -6.24 -11.50 -10.17
N SER A 340 -6.14 -10.84 -9.03
CA SER A 340 -6.28 -11.51 -7.73
C SER A 340 -7.58 -12.31 -7.68
N LEU A 341 -7.48 -13.54 -7.19
CA LEU A 341 -8.62 -14.41 -6.94
C LEU A 341 -9.16 -14.24 -5.51
N ALA A 342 -8.52 -13.40 -4.69
CA ALA A 342 -8.83 -13.29 -3.27
C ALA A 342 -10.28 -12.89 -2.99
N PRO A 343 -10.88 -11.87 -3.66
CA PRO A 343 -12.26 -11.49 -3.39
C PRO A 343 -13.25 -12.63 -3.69
N THR A 344 -13.13 -13.27 -4.84
CA THR A 344 -14.00 -14.38 -5.24
C THR A 344 -13.87 -15.58 -4.30
N LEU A 345 -12.64 -15.96 -3.95
CA LEU A 345 -12.40 -17.11 -3.08
C LEU A 345 -12.80 -16.85 -1.62
N ALA A 346 -12.65 -15.61 -1.16
CA ALA A 346 -13.12 -15.19 0.17
C ALA A 346 -14.65 -15.23 0.24
N GLN A 347 -15.34 -14.76 -0.80
CA GLN A 347 -16.79 -14.82 -0.91
C GLN A 347 -17.32 -16.27 -0.84
N ASP A 348 -16.66 -17.20 -1.54
CA ASP A 348 -17.05 -18.63 -1.55
C ASP A 348 -17.06 -19.27 -0.16
N ILE A 349 -16.21 -18.79 0.75
CA ILE A 349 -16.07 -19.33 2.12
C ILE A 349 -16.68 -18.41 3.20
N GLY A 350 -17.29 -17.30 2.81
CA GLY A 350 -17.86 -16.32 3.76
C GLY A 350 -16.84 -15.52 4.57
N LEU A 351 -15.60 -15.41 4.07
CA LEU A 351 -14.57 -14.54 4.65
C LEU A 351 -14.83 -13.10 4.20
N PRO A 352 -15.01 -12.12 5.12
CA PRO A 352 -15.09 -10.72 4.74
C PRO A 352 -13.80 -10.28 4.07
N ALA A 353 -13.90 -9.73 2.86
CA ALA A 353 -12.75 -9.30 2.10
C ALA A 353 -13.08 -8.12 1.19
N VAL A 354 -12.08 -7.28 0.95
CA VAL A 354 -12.15 -6.15 0.02
C VAL A 354 -10.83 -6.05 -0.72
N GLN A 355 -10.88 -5.65 -1.99
CA GLN A 355 -9.70 -5.35 -2.77
C GLN A 355 -9.53 -3.85 -2.93
N ALA A 356 -8.30 -3.37 -2.73
CA ALA A 356 -7.93 -1.99 -2.97
C ALA A 356 -8.11 -1.64 -4.44
N ASN A 357 -8.71 -0.49 -4.68
CA ASN A 357 -8.88 0.05 -6.02
C ASN A 357 -7.56 0.57 -6.58
N ARG A 358 -6.65 1.01 -5.70
CA ARG A 358 -5.41 1.67 -6.10
C ARG A 358 -4.32 1.58 -5.03
N ILE A 359 -3.09 1.35 -5.49
CA ILE A 359 -1.89 1.70 -4.75
C ILE A 359 -1.64 3.19 -4.98
N VAL A 360 -1.66 3.97 -3.92
CA VAL A 360 -1.63 5.44 -3.96
C VAL A 360 -0.23 5.99 -4.23
N ASP A 361 0.81 5.29 -3.77
CA ASP A 361 2.20 5.70 -3.92
C ASP A 361 3.04 4.66 -4.68
N PRO A 362 2.67 4.29 -5.92
CA PRO A 362 3.46 3.36 -6.72
C PRO A 362 4.90 3.87 -6.94
N VAL A 363 5.08 5.18 -6.84
CA VAL A 363 6.35 5.90 -6.74
C VAL A 363 6.19 6.95 -5.65
N GLN A 364 7.22 7.14 -4.81
CA GLN A 364 7.23 8.13 -3.72
C GLN A 364 7.47 9.56 -4.26
N ASN A 365 6.55 10.01 -5.12
CA ASN A 365 6.56 11.33 -5.71
C ASN A 365 5.23 12.05 -5.38
N PRO A 366 5.25 13.28 -4.83
CA PRO A 366 4.05 13.99 -4.41
C PRO A 366 2.99 14.16 -5.50
N GLU A 367 3.40 14.44 -6.74
CA GLU A 367 2.47 14.65 -7.86
C GLU A 367 1.76 13.34 -8.27
N VAL A 368 2.49 12.22 -8.26
CA VAL A 368 1.93 10.88 -8.50
C VAL A 368 0.96 10.47 -7.39
N ILE A 369 1.30 10.79 -6.14
CA ILE A 369 0.45 10.53 -4.98
C ILE A 369 -0.84 11.34 -5.07
N ALA A 370 -0.75 12.65 -5.33
CA ALA A 370 -1.91 13.52 -5.51
C ALA A 370 -2.83 13.02 -6.63
N THR A 371 -2.25 12.72 -7.80
CA THR A 371 -3.01 12.16 -8.94
C THR A 371 -3.72 10.85 -8.57
N SER A 372 -3.07 10.00 -7.77
CA SER A 372 -3.65 8.73 -7.34
C SER A 372 -4.78 8.89 -6.33
N LEU A 373 -4.71 9.92 -5.49
CA LEU A 373 -5.77 10.29 -4.56
C LEU A 373 -6.99 10.87 -5.30
N ASP A 374 -6.77 11.73 -6.30
CA ASP A 374 -7.85 12.25 -7.17
C ASP A 374 -8.58 11.08 -7.88
N MET A 375 -7.83 10.11 -8.40
CA MET A 375 -8.43 8.91 -9.01
C MET A 375 -9.19 8.06 -7.99
N LEU A 376 -8.75 8.02 -6.73
CA LEU A 376 -9.45 7.28 -5.68
C LEU A 376 -10.77 7.96 -5.30
N GLU A 377 -10.78 9.29 -5.27
CA GLU A 377 -11.99 10.11 -5.16
C GLU A 377 -12.97 9.84 -6.29
N GLU A 378 -12.52 9.85 -7.54
CA GLU A 378 -13.35 9.53 -8.71
C GLU A 378 -14.00 8.15 -8.60
N VAL A 379 -13.25 7.13 -8.18
CA VAL A 379 -13.79 5.79 -7.94
C VAL A 379 -14.89 5.86 -6.88
N SER A 380 -14.63 6.50 -5.74
CA SER A 380 -15.59 6.61 -4.65
C SER A 380 -16.86 7.37 -5.04
N GLN A 381 -16.77 8.38 -5.92
CA GLN A 381 -17.93 9.06 -6.48
C GLN A 381 -18.79 8.15 -7.37
N GLN A 382 -18.15 7.25 -8.13
CA GLN A 382 -18.83 6.36 -9.09
C GLN A 382 -19.43 5.11 -8.43
N SER A 383 -18.69 4.47 -7.53
CA SER A 383 -19.09 3.21 -6.87
C SER A 383 -19.72 3.41 -5.49
N GLY A 384 -19.59 4.60 -4.91
CA GLY A 384 -20.00 4.91 -3.53
C GLY A 384 -18.91 4.67 -2.49
N ALA A 385 -17.89 3.85 -2.79
CA ALA A 385 -16.77 3.58 -1.89
C ALA A 385 -15.48 3.26 -2.65
N ALA A 386 -14.33 3.64 -2.09
CA ALA A 386 -13.02 3.28 -2.62
C ALA A 386 -12.02 2.97 -1.51
N LEU A 387 -11.09 2.05 -1.77
CA LEU A 387 -9.99 1.69 -0.88
C LEU A 387 -8.66 1.97 -1.57
N GLY A 388 -7.84 2.82 -0.95
CA GLY A 388 -6.46 3.07 -1.33
C GLY A 388 -5.48 2.40 -0.36
N VAL A 389 -4.37 1.90 -0.89
CA VAL A 389 -3.24 1.41 -0.09
C VAL A 389 -2.01 2.24 -0.40
N ALA A 390 -1.26 2.63 0.62
CA ALA A 390 -0.06 3.43 0.48
C ALA A 390 1.05 2.92 1.39
N SER A 391 2.31 3.22 1.08
CA SER A 391 3.43 2.86 1.95
C SER A 391 3.70 3.94 2.99
N GLY A 392 4.22 3.54 4.15
CA GLY A 392 4.56 4.43 5.27
C GLY A 392 5.79 5.32 5.09
N PHE A 393 6.10 5.75 3.87
CA PHE A 393 7.20 6.69 3.64
C PHE A 393 6.79 8.09 4.12
N PRO A 394 7.69 8.90 4.71
CA PRO A 394 7.35 10.23 5.23
C PRO A 394 6.63 11.12 4.21
N VAL A 395 7.13 11.18 2.97
CA VAL A 395 6.50 11.96 1.88
C VAL A 395 5.07 11.50 1.58
N THR A 396 4.83 10.19 1.63
CA THR A 396 3.49 9.62 1.42
C THR A 396 2.58 9.98 2.60
N VAL A 397 3.05 9.75 3.82
CA VAL A 397 2.29 10.04 5.05
C VAL A 397 1.89 11.52 5.12
N ASP A 398 2.80 12.44 4.81
CA ASP A 398 2.52 13.88 4.83
C ASP A 398 1.48 14.26 3.78
N ALA A 399 1.58 13.71 2.57
CA ALA A 399 0.60 13.95 1.50
C ALA A 399 -0.79 13.41 1.88
N LEU A 400 -0.86 12.21 2.48
CA LEU A 400 -2.12 11.62 2.95
C LEU A 400 -2.75 12.44 4.08
N ALA A 401 -1.95 12.94 5.03
CA ALA A 401 -2.46 13.75 6.12
C ALA A 401 -3.06 15.08 5.61
N GLN A 402 -2.35 15.75 4.68
CA GLN A 402 -2.84 16.99 4.05
C GLN A 402 -4.13 16.75 3.24
N TRP A 403 -4.15 15.68 2.44
CA TRP A 403 -5.32 15.30 1.66
C TRP A 403 -6.53 14.95 2.56
N ALA A 404 -6.31 14.15 3.61
CA ALA A 404 -7.38 13.73 4.52
C ALA A 404 -8.01 14.91 5.27
N ALA A 405 -7.23 15.97 5.56
CA ALA A 405 -7.73 17.19 6.18
C ALA A 405 -8.68 17.98 5.25
N ALA A 406 -8.46 17.93 3.93
CA ALA A 406 -9.32 18.58 2.94
C ALA A 406 -10.57 17.76 2.61
N LEU A 407 -10.49 16.43 2.75
CA LEU A 407 -11.45 15.46 2.23
C LEU A 407 -12.93 15.71 2.60
N LYS A 408 -13.19 16.12 3.85
CA LYS A 408 -14.55 16.38 4.33
C LYS A 408 -15.19 17.59 3.62
N ARG A 409 -14.39 18.61 3.27
CA ARG A 409 -14.86 19.79 2.53
C ARG A 409 -15.25 19.43 1.10
N ASP A 410 -14.63 18.40 0.55
CA ASP A 410 -14.86 17.92 -0.83
C ASP A 410 -16.01 16.89 -0.92
N GLY A 411 -16.69 16.65 0.22
CA GLY A 411 -17.90 15.84 0.29
C GLY A 411 -17.65 14.33 0.39
N PHE A 412 -16.44 13.92 0.75
CA PHE A 412 -16.06 12.55 1.00
C PHE A 412 -15.97 12.26 2.51
N THR A 413 -16.09 11.00 2.88
CA THR A 413 -15.90 10.56 4.27
C THR A 413 -14.81 9.51 4.35
N LEU A 414 -13.77 9.80 5.13
CA LEU A 414 -12.75 8.81 5.48
C LEU A 414 -13.34 7.79 6.45
N VAL A 415 -13.15 6.51 6.18
CA VAL A 415 -13.60 5.39 7.02
C VAL A 415 -12.48 4.37 7.20
N PRO A 416 -12.46 3.62 8.31
CA PRO A 416 -11.52 2.51 8.47
C PRO A 416 -11.75 1.43 7.40
N ALA A 417 -10.71 0.69 7.07
CA ALA A 417 -10.76 -0.28 5.97
C ALA A 417 -11.75 -1.42 6.24
N THR A 418 -11.93 -1.81 7.51
CA THR A 418 -12.97 -2.80 7.86
C THR A 418 -14.40 -2.34 7.58
N ALA A 419 -14.66 -1.03 7.52
CA ALA A 419 -15.98 -0.53 7.17
C ALA A 419 -16.39 -0.96 5.76
N LEU A 420 -15.44 -1.04 4.83
CA LEU A 420 -15.71 -1.48 3.45
C LEU A 420 -15.72 -3.00 3.31
N ALA A 421 -15.00 -3.73 4.18
CA ALA A 421 -14.91 -5.18 4.12
C ALA A 421 -16.07 -5.91 4.83
N LEU A 422 -16.69 -5.28 5.83
CA LEU A 422 -17.73 -5.88 6.68
C LEU A 422 -19.16 -5.50 6.28
N GLU A 423 -19.32 -4.70 5.22
CA GLU A 423 -20.61 -4.24 4.68
C GLU A 423 -21.50 -5.35 4.11
#